data_AF-A0A6G6KE90-F1
#
_entry.id   AF-A0A6G6KE90-F1
#
_cell.length_a   1.000
_cell.length_b   1.000
_cell.length_c   1.000
_cell.angle_alpha   90.00
_cell.angle_beta   90.00
_cell.angle_gamma   90.00
#
_symmetry.space_group_name_H-M   'P 1'
#
loop_
_entity.id
_entity.type
_entity.pdbx_description
1 polymer ?
#
loop_
_entity_poly.entity_id
_entity_poly.type
_entity_poly.pdbx_seq_one_letter_code
_entity_poly.pdbx_strand_id
1 'polypeptide(L)' 'MSALAPADIENMTTQERLQAMELLWKSLAKDGGHQVATPAWHARVLAARRAKVEAGQGRFLSLDELKRRLRGASK' A
#
# COMPACT_ATOMS: atom_id res chain seq x y z
N MET A 1 3.81 11.34 -26.35
CA MET A 1 3.53 11.69 -24.94
C MET A 1 4.85 11.63 -24.20
N SER A 2 5.25 12.69 -23.50
CA SER A 2 6.47 12.65 -22.69
C SER A 2 6.20 11.80 -21.44
N ALA A 3 7.20 11.03 -21.02
CA ALA A 3 7.11 10.27 -19.77
C ALA A 3 7.07 11.24 -18.58
N LEU A 4 6.34 10.88 -17.52
CA LEU A 4 6.32 11.61 -16.26
C LEU A 4 7.73 11.61 -15.66
N ALA A 5 8.35 12.79 -15.53
CA ALA A 5 9.68 12.95 -14.97
C ALA A 5 9.62 13.32 -13.48
N PRO A 6 10.68 13.06 -12.70
CA PRO A 6 10.73 13.45 -11.29
C PRO A 6 10.48 14.96 -11.07
N ALA A 7 11.02 15.81 -11.97
CA ALA A 7 10.83 17.26 -11.93
C ALA A 7 9.36 17.69 -12.07
N ASP A 8 8.52 16.90 -12.76
CA ASP A 8 7.08 17.19 -12.89
C ASP A 8 6.36 17.00 -11.55
N ILE A 9 6.83 16.06 -10.72
CA ILE A 9 6.26 15.76 -9.40
C ILE A 9 6.81 16.73 -8.35
N GLU A 10 8.08 17.14 -8.47
CA GLU A 10 8.72 18.05 -7.53
C GLU A 10 7.98 19.38 -7.39
N ASN A 11 7.47 19.90 -8.50
CA ASN A 11 6.71 21.15 -8.55
C ASN A 11 5.25 21.03 -8.04
N MET A 12 4.76 19.82 -7.79
CA MET A 12 3.40 19.61 -7.26
C MET A 12 3.35 19.90 -5.76
N THR A 13 2.30 20.59 -5.34
CA THR A 13 1.85 20.66 -3.95
C THR A 13 1.52 19.26 -3.42
N THR A 14 1.46 19.10 -2.10
CA THR A 14 1.03 17.83 -1.48
C THR A 14 -0.35 17.39 -1.96
N GLN A 15 -1.29 18.32 -2.13
CA GLN A 15 -2.62 18.02 -2.62
C GLN A 15 -2.59 17.46 -4.05
N GLU A 16 -1.84 18.10 -4.94
CA GLU A 16 -1.70 17.66 -6.33
C GLU A 16 -1.01 16.29 -6.41
N ARG A 17 0.01 16.03 -5.58
CA ARG A 17 0.64 14.70 -5.51
C ARG A 17 -0.34 13.62 -5.09
N LEU A 18 -1.18 13.88 -4.09
CA LEU A 18 -2.20 12.92 -3.64
C LEU A 18 -3.26 12.67 -4.72
N GLN A 19 -3.68 13.71 -5.45
CA GLN A 19 -4.59 13.57 -6.58
C GLN A 19 -3.97 12.78 -7.73
N ALA A 20 -2.71 13.05 -8.05
CA ALA A 20 -1.96 12.31 -9.06
C ALA A 20 -1.82 10.82 -8.68
N MET A 21 -1.51 10.52 -7.41
CA MET A 21 -1.48 9.14 -6.91
C MET A 21 -2.82 8.43 -7.10
N GLU A 22 -3.94 9.08 -6.80
CA GLU A 22 -5.28 8.51 -6.95
C GLU A 22 -5.63 8.24 -8.43
N LEU A 23 -5.28 9.17 -9.33
CA LEU A 23 -5.50 9.00 -10.76
C LEU A 23 -4.66 7.85 -11.33
N LEU A 24 -3.39 7.78 -10.95
CA LEU A 24 -2.50 6.68 -11.33
C LEU A 24 -3.04 5.34 -10.81
N TRP A 25 -3.45 5.29 -9.55
CA TRP A 25 -4.02 4.10 -8.94
C TRP A 25 -5.27 3.61 -9.69
N LYS A 26 -6.19 4.52 -10.03
CA LYS A 26 -7.39 4.19 -10.83
C LYS A 26 -7.06 3.64 -12.22
N SER A 27 -6.04 4.17 -12.88
CA SER A 27 -5.59 3.66 -14.18
C SER A 27 -5.01 2.25 -14.04
N LEU A 28 -4.08 2.04 -13.10
CA LEU A 28 -3.48 0.73 -12.84
C LEU A 28 -4.52 -0.33 -12.45
N ALA A 29 -5.52 0.05 -11.66
CA ALA A 29 -6.59 -0.85 -11.24
C ALA A 29 -7.50 -1.30 -12.40
N LYS A 30 -7.69 -0.45 -13.42
CA LYS A 30 -8.51 -0.76 -14.60
C LYS A 30 -7.75 -1.63 -15.62
N ASP A 31 -6.50 -1.28 -15.89
CA ASP A 31 -5.77 -1.82 -17.04
C ASP A 31 -4.69 -2.86 -16.67
N GLY A 32 -4.13 -2.79 -15.45
CA GLY A 32 -2.89 -3.47 -15.06
C GLY A 32 -3.01 -4.55 -13.98
N GLY A 33 -4.16 -4.70 -13.34
CA GLY A 33 -4.35 -5.63 -12.22
C GLY A 33 -4.05 -7.11 -12.53
N HIS A 34 -4.09 -7.51 -13.80
CA HIS A 34 -3.81 -8.86 -14.26
C HIS A 34 -2.43 -9.04 -14.93
N GLN A 35 -1.72 -7.94 -15.21
CA GLN A 35 -0.44 -7.97 -15.94
C GLN A 35 0.76 -8.26 -15.02
N VAL A 36 0.62 -7.98 -13.72
CA VAL A 36 1.67 -8.29 -12.73
C VAL A 36 1.33 -9.60 -12.04
N ALA A 37 2.10 -10.64 -12.33
CA ALA A 37 1.98 -11.92 -11.64
C ALA A 37 2.26 -11.72 -10.15
N THR A 38 1.37 -12.25 -9.30
CA THR A 38 1.61 -12.30 -7.86
C THR A 38 2.88 -13.12 -7.59
N PRO A 39 3.84 -12.62 -6.79
CA PRO A 39 5.03 -13.39 -6.46
C PRO A 39 4.67 -14.73 -5.83
N ALA A 40 5.35 -15.82 -6.22
CA ALA A 40 5.04 -17.17 -5.74
C ALA A 40 5.09 -17.30 -4.20
N TRP A 41 5.92 -16.50 -3.53
CA TRP A 41 6.01 -16.48 -2.08
C TRP A 41 4.80 -15.82 -1.40
N HIS A 42 4.06 -14.95 -2.09
CA HIS A 42 2.99 -14.15 -1.50
C HIS A 42 1.86 -15.02 -0.96
N ALA A 43 1.44 -16.04 -1.72
CA ALA A 43 0.43 -17.00 -1.28
C ALA A 43 0.82 -17.72 0.02
N ARG A 44 2.11 -18.10 0.17
CA ARG A 44 2.61 -18.75 1.38
C ARG A 44 2.55 -17.83 2.60
N VAL A 45 2.89 -16.55 2.43
CA VAL A 45 2.80 -15.56 3.52
C VAL A 45 1.34 -15.33 3.93
N LEU A 46 0.42 -15.21 2.98
CA LEU A 46 -1.01 -15.06 3.27
C LEU A 46 -1.56 -16.29 3.99
N ALA A 47 -1.20 -17.50 3.55
CA ALA A 47 -1.61 -18.73 4.20
C ALA A 47 -1.13 -18.81 5.66
N ALA A 48 0.15 -18.49 5.91
CA ALA A 48 0.71 -18.47 7.26
C ALA A 48 0.03 -17.42 8.16
N ARG A 49 -0.23 -16.21 7.63
CA ARG A 49 -0.95 -15.16 8.36
C ARG A 49 -2.39 -15.57 8.68
N ARG A 50 -3.08 -16.21 7.72
CA ARG A 50 -4.44 -16.73 7.92
C ARG A 50 -4.47 -17.81 8.99
N ALA A 51 -3.59 -18.80 8.91
CA ALA A 51 -3.51 -19.87 9.93
C ALA A 51 -3.30 -19.31 11.34
N LYS A 52 -2.45 -18.27 11.49
CA LYS A 52 -2.25 -17.58 12.77
C LYS A 52 -3.54 -16.92 13.30
N VAL A 53 -4.34 -16.32 12.41
CA VAL A 53 -5.62 -15.72 12.79
C VAL A 53 -6.62 -16.79 13.23
N GLU A 54 -6.79 -17.86 12.43
CA GLU A 54 -7.72 -18.95 12.74
C GLU A 54 -7.34 -19.70 14.03
N ALA A 55 -6.04 -19.80 14.34
CA ALA A 55 -5.55 -20.38 15.58
C ALA A 55 -5.72 -19.47 16.81
N GLY A 56 -6.32 -18.29 16.66
CA GLY A 56 -6.47 -17.30 17.76
C GLY A 56 -5.16 -16.63 18.17
N GLN A 57 -4.09 -16.80 17.40
CA GLN A 57 -2.75 -16.24 17.67
C GLN A 57 -2.54 -14.88 17.00
N GLY A 58 -3.51 -14.41 16.22
CA GLY A 58 -3.50 -13.09 15.60
C GLY A 58 -3.65 -11.98 16.63
N ARG A 59 -2.74 -11.00 16.64
CA ARG A 59 -2.90 -9.77 17.42
C ARG A 59 -3.49 -8.68 16.54
N PHE A 60 -4.69 -8.24 16.87
CA PHE A 60 -5.35 -7.10 16.24
C PHE A 60 -5.11 -5.85 17.08
N LEU A 61 -5.03 -4.71 16.40
CA LEU A 61 -4.94 -3.39 17.04
C LEU A 61 -6.12 -2.57 16.53
N SER A 62 -6.76 -1.85 17.43
CA SER A 62 -7.62 -0.73 17.07
C SER A 62 -6.82 0.33 16.32
N LEU A 63 -7.51 1.17 15.55
CA LEU A 63 -6.86 2.28 14.85
C LEU A 63 -6.14 3.24 15.81
N ASP A 64 -6.68 3.44 17.00
CA ASP A 64 -6.06 4.31 18.00
C ASP A 64 -4.78 3.69 18.59
N GLU A 65 -4.79 2.38 18.87
CA GLU A 65 -3.58 1.65 19.27
C GLU A 65 -2.51 1.69 18.18
N LEU A 66 -2.90 1.50 16.92
CA LEU A 66 -2.00 1.59 15.77
C LEU A 66 -1.38 3.00 15.66
N LYS A 67 -2.21 4.04 15.72
CA LYS A 67 -1.76 5.45 15.67
C LYS A 67 -0.80 5.77 16.81
N ARG A 68 -1.08 5.32 18.05
CA ARG A 68 -0.18 5.50 19.19
C ARG A 68 1.16 4.81 18.96
N ARG A 69 1.15 3.56 18.49
CA ARG A 69 2.37 2.80 18.19
C ARG A 69 3.24 3.49 17.15
N LEU A 70 2.64 3.97 16.05
CA LEU A 70 3.39 4.61 14.96
C LEU A 70 4.01 5.95 15.39
N ARG A 71 3.30 6.76 16.19
CA ARG A 71 3.86 8.00 16.75
C ARG A 71 5.02 7.76 17.72
N GLY A 72 5.00 6.66 18.47
CA GLY A 72 6.11 6.29 19.36
C GLY A 72 7.28 5.59 18.67
N ALA A 73 7.12 5.19 17.40
CA ALA A 73 8.16 4.54 16.59
C ALA A 73 9.00 5.53 15.77
N SER A 74 8.58 6.80 15.69
CA SER A 74 9.39 7.89 15.16
C SER A 74 10.38 8.37 16.23
N LYS A 75 11.58 7.77 16.25
CA LYS A 75 12.80 8.40 16.75
C LYS A 75 13.71 8.69 15.56
#